data_AF-A2CHG8-F1
#
_entry.id   AF-A2CHG8-F1
#
_cell.length_a   1.000
_cell.length_b   1.000
_cell.length_c   1.000
_cell.angle_alpha   90.00
_cell.angle_beta   90.00
_cell.angle_gamma   90.00
#
_symmetry.space_group_name_H-M   'P 1'
#
loop_
_entity.id
_entity.type
_entity.pdbx_description
1 polymer ?
#
loop_
_entity_poly.entity_id
_entity_poly.type
_entity_poly.pdbx_seq_one_letter_code
_entity_poly.pdbx_strand_id
1 'polypeptide(L)'
;MEHKKFTWKHYTLIAVGIVFVIYCCIAVYFSKKFTYGTKINGVDVSNKTVDEVTDIFKKKADGYSLTVKERKGREEVLKSSVLKVSFDGEDQIRKIKDGQSSFLWIKGVFGGEKYKDIDMFAYDKAAFQKAFGKLDCFKKKNIIKIQNAKPVYKDGSYQIQKEEIGTVLKKEK
;
A
#
# COMPACT_ATOMS: atom_id res chain seq x y z
N MET A 1 0.10 -68.95 -10.14
CA MET A 1 -0.16 -67.58 -9.66
C MET A 1 -0.12 -66.66 -10.86
N GLU A 2 -1.29 -66.27 -11.38
CA GLU A 2 -1.35 -65.30 -12.48
C GLU A 2 -0.93 -63.92 -11.96
N HIS A 3 0.22 -63.44 -12.41
CA HIS A 3 0.57 -62.03 -12.23
C HIS A 3 -0.36 -61.22 -13.13
N LYS A 4 -1.43 -60.64 -12.57
CA LYS A 4 -2.24 -59.62 -13.25
C LYS A 4 -1.31 -58.51 -13.74
N LYS A 5 -1.04 -58.49 -15.05
CA LYS A 5 -0.21 -57.46 -15.67
C LYS A 5 -0.99 -56.15 -15.64
N PHE A 6 -0.60 -55.26 -14.73
CA PHE A 6 -1.13 -53.90 -14.67
C PHE A 6 -0.92 -53.23 -16.03
N THR A 7 -2.02 -52.90 -16.72
CA THR A 7 -1.96 -52.22 -18.02
C THR A 7 -1.59 -50.74 -17.81
N TRP A 8 -1.09 -50.06 -18.85
CA TRP A 8 -0.75 -48.64 -18.80
C TRP A 8 -1.89 -47.76 -18.24
N LYS A 9 -3.15 -48.14 -18.50
CA LYS A 9 -4.37 -47.50 -17.93
C LYS A 9 -4.38 -47.46 -16.40
N HIS A 10 -3.88 -48.50 -15.74
CA HIS A 10 -3.83 -48.54 -14.27
C HIS A 10 -2.74 -47.60 -13.72
N TYR A 11 -1.58 -47.51 -14.40
CA TYR A 11 -0.53 -46.55 -14.04
C TYR A 11 -1.01 -45.11 -14.25
N THR A 12 -1.75 -44.84 -15.33
CA THR A 12 -2.39 -43.53 -15.55
C THR A 12 -3.40 -43.20 -14.45
N LEU A 13 -4.24 -44.16 -14.05
CA LEU A 13 -5.21 -43.97 -12.96
C LEU A 13 -4.52 -43.66 -11.62
N ILE A 14 -3.45 -44.40 -11.30
CA ILE A 14 -2.63 -44.15 -10.10
C ILE A 14 -2.01 -42.75 -10.16
N ALA A 15 -1.44 -42.36 -11.30
CA ALA A 15 -0.84 -41.04 -11.47
C ALA A 15 -1.87 -39.91 -11.30
N VAL A 16 -3.06 -40.03 -11.90
CA VAL A 16 -4.16 -39.07 -11.72
C VAL A 16 -4.61 -39.00 -10.26
N GLY A 17 -4.70 -40.15 -9.59
CA GLY A 17 -5.02 -40.21 -8.16
C GLY A 17 -4.00 -39.46 -7.30
N ILE A 18 -2.70 -39.63 -7.58
CA ILE A 18 -1.64 -38.92 -6.85
C ILE A 18 -1.73 -37.40 -7.07
N VAL A 19 -1.93 -36.95 -8.32
CA VAL A 19 -2.09 -35.53 -8.64
C VAL A 19 -3.31 -34.94 -7.92
N PHE A 20 -4.41 -35.69 -7.86
CA PHE A 20 -5.61 -35.27 -7.16
C PHE A 20 -5.37 -35.09 -5.65
N VAL A 21 -4.68 -36.03 -5.01
CA VAL A 21 -4.32 -35.93 -3.59
C VAL A 21 -3.44 -34.71 -3.32
N ILE A 22 -2.42 -34.47 -4.17
CA ILE A 22 -1.56 -33.29 -4.06
C ILE A 22 -2.38 -32.00 -4.18
N TYR A 23 -3.28 -31.94 -5.15
CA TYR A 23 -4.17 -30.78 -5.33
C TYR A 23 -5.03 -30.51 -4.09
N CYS A 24 -5.64 -31.56 -3.50
CA CYS A 24 -6.42 -31.44 -2.28
C CYS A 24 -5.58 -31.01 -1.07
N CYS A 25 -4.38 -31.55 -0.90
CA CYS A 25 -3.46 -31.14 0.18
C CYS A 25 -3.14 -29.64 0.10
N ILE A 26 -2.87 -29.13 -1.11
CA ILE A 26 -2.62 -27.69 -1.33
C ILE A 26 -3.88 -26.87 -1.07
N ALA A 27 -5.07 -27.35 -1.49
CA ALA A 27 -6.33 -26.66 -1.20
C ALA A 27 -6.61 -26.58 0.31
N VAL A 28 -6.35 -27.64 1.07
CA VAL A 28 -6.47 -27.64 2.54
C VAL A 28 -5.46 -26.68 3.17
N TYR A 29 -4.24 -26.60 2.65
CA TYR A 29 -3.24 -25.62 3.10
C TYR A 29 -3.74 -24.17 2.97
N PHE A 30 -4.38 -23.83 1.85
CA PHE A 30 -4.98 -22.52 1.62
C PHE A 30 -6.36 -22.33 2.27
N SER A 31 -6.88 -23.30 3.03
CA SER A 31 -8.11 -23.09 3.83
C SER A 31 -7.93 -21.99 4.88
N LYS A 32 -6.76 -21.95 5.51
CA LYS A 32 -6.41 -21.00 6.58
C LYS A 32 -5.57 -19.82 6.10
N LYS A 33 -5.05 -19.87 4.87
CA LYS A 33 -4.10 -18.89 4.32
C LYS A 33 -4.61 -18.28 3.03
N PHE A 34 -4.25 -17.03 2.75
CA PHE A 34 -4.53 -16.40 1.46
C PHE A 34 -3.85 -17.16 0.32
N THR A 35 -4.58 -17.31 -0.78
CA THR A 35 -4.07 -18.00 -1.98
C THR A 35 -2.89 -17.28 -2.60
N TYR A 36 -2.08 -18.00 -3.38
CA TYR A 36 -0.90 -17.42 -4.04
C TYR A 36 -1.27 -16.23 -4.93
N GLY A 37 -0.41 -15.21 -4.98
CA GLY A 37 -0.62 -13.99 -5.78
C GLY A 37 -1.66 -13.02 -5.19
N THR A 38 -2.20 -13.26 -4.00
CA THR A 38 -3.18 -12.36 -3.37
C THR A 38 -2.51 -11.09 -2.88
N LYS A 39 -3.05 -9.93 -3.28
CA LYS A 39 -2.59 -8.62 -2.82
C LYS A 39 -3.73 -7.78 -2.25
N ILE A 40 -3.50 -7.17 -1.10
CA ILE A 40 -4.41 -6.20 -0.48
C ILE A 40 -3.70 -4.85 -0.41
N ASN A 41 -4.30 -3.81 -0.99
CA ASN A 41 -3.70 -2.46 -1.08
C ASN A 41 -2.26 -2.48 -1.59
N GLY A 42 -1.96 -3.37 -2.55
CA GLY A 42 -0.63 -3.55 -3.13
C GLY A 42 0.35 -4.36 -2.29
N VAL A 43 0.01 -4.70 -1.03
CA VAL A 43 0.81 -5.56 -0.15
C VAL A 43 0.55 -7.01 -0.50
N ASP A 44 1.62 -7.78 -0.73
CA ASP A 44 1.51 -9.23 -0.95
C ASP A 44 1.18 -9.95 0.36
N VAL A 45 0.00 -10.58 0.36
CA VAL A 45 -0.53 -11.33 1.51
C VAL A 45 -0.57 -12.82 1.25
N SER A 46 -0.03 -13.28 0.12
CA SER A 46 0.02 -14.68 -0.27
C SER A 46 0.61 -15.54 0.84
N ASN A 47 0.02 -16.71 1.07
CA ASN A 47 0.52 -17.69 2.03
C ASN A 47 0.52 -17.21 3.51
N LYS A 48 -0.25 -16.16 3.83
CA LYS A 48 -0.41 -15.64 5.18
C LYS A 48 -1.80 -15.92 5.74
N THR A 49 -1.93 -16.01 7.06
CA THR A 49 -3.23 -16.04 7.73
C THR A 49 -3.81 -14.63 7.89
N VAL A 50 -5.09 -14.54 8.28
CA VAL A 50 -5.74 -13.26 8.61
C VAL A 50 -4.96 -12.51 9.69
N ASP A 51 -4.48 -13.21 10.73
CA ASP A 51 -3.73 -12.61 11.84
C ASP A 51 -2.37 -12.06 11.38
N GLU A 52 -1.63 -12.82 10.58
CA GLU A 52 -0.34 -12.38 10.04
C GLU A 52 -0.49 -11.14 9.14
N VAL A 53 -1.56 -11.09 8.34
CA VAL A 53 -1.86 -9.93 7.50
C VAL A 53 -2.26 -8.74 8.35
N THR A 54 -3.09 -8.95 9.37
CA THR A 54 -3.48 -7.93 10.33
C THR A 54 -2.27 -7.31 11.01
N ASP A 55 -1.30 -8.11 11.46
CA ASP A 55 -0.06 -7.62 12.07
C ASP A 55 0.81 -6.83 11.09
N ILE A 56 0.86 -7.23 9.81
CA ILE A 56 1.57 -6.46 8.78
C ILE A 56 0.95 -5.07 8.62
N PHE A 57 -0.38 -4.98 8.57
CA PHE A 57 -1.05 -3.69 8.41
C PHE A 57 -1.00 -2.84 9.69
N LYS A 58 -1.07 -3.44 10.88
CA LYS A 58 -0.81 -2.74 12.16
C LYS A 58 0.58 -2.09 12.18
N LYS A 59 1.62 -2.86 11.83
CA LYS A 59 3.00 -2.32 11.73
C LYS A 59 3.13 -1.22 10.68
N LYS A 60 2.38 -1.31 9.57
CA LYS A 60 2.33 -0.26 8.55
C LYS A 60 1.63 1.01 9.05
N ALA A 61 0.60 0.89 9.89
CA ALA A 61 -0.03 2.05 10.54
C ALA A 61 0.99 2.79 11.42
N ASP A 62 1.76 2.07 12.22
CA ASP A 62 2.75 2.66 13.13
C ASP A 62 3.88 3.38 12.38
N GLY A 63 4.36 2.76 11.30
CA GLY A 63 5.43 3.31 10.46
C GLY A 63 4.98 4.35 9.44
N TYR A 64 3.70 4.69 9.37
CA TYR A 64 3.18 5.58 8.34
C TYR A 64 3.71 7.02 8.51
N SER A 65 4.09 7.63 7.39
CA SER A 65 4.44 9.04 7.33
C SER A 65 3.88 9.68 6.06
N LEU A 66 3.43 10.92 6.20
CA LEU A 66 2.98 11.76 5.10
C LEU A 66 4.00 12.87 4.88
N THR A 67 4.69 12.83 3.74
CA THR A 67 5.65 13.87 3.36
C THR A 67 4.98 14.90 2.46
N VAL A 68 4.93 16.14 2.93
CA VAL A 68 4.49 17.32 2.18
C VAL A 68 5.71 17.92 1.50
N LYS A 69 5.75 17.85 0.17
CA LYS A 69 6.80 18.49 -0.63
C LYS A 69 6.37 19.91 -1.00
N GLU A 70 7.14 20.88 -0.54
CA GLU A 70 6.91 22.28 -0.83
C GLU A 70 7.73 22.76 -2.04
N ARG A 71 7.39 23.96 -2.52
CA ARG A 71 8.21 24.67 -3.50
C ARG A 71 9.60 25.00 -2.92
N LYS A 72 10.59 25.08 -3.80
CA LYS A 72 12.02 25.29 -3.46
C LYS A 72 12.63 24.12 -2.65
N GLY A 73 12.07 22.92 -2.78
CA GLY A 73 12.67 21.70 -2.23
C GLY A 73 12.59 21.55 -0.71
N ARG A 74 11.75 22.34 -0.03
CA ARG A 74 11.46 22.11 1.39
C ARG A 74 10.52 20.92 1.53
N GLU A 75 10.68 20.14 2.59
CA GLU A 75 9.81 19.01 2.90
C GLU A 75 9.39 19.08 4.37
N GLU A 76 8.13 18.77 4.63
CA GLU A 76 7.58 18.63 5.97
C GLU A 76 6.98 17.23 6.14
N VAL A 77 7.21 16.58 7.27
CA VAL A 77 6.76 15.19 7.50
C VAL A 77 5.77 15.13 8.64
N LEU A 78 4.56 14.65 8.37
CA LEU A 78 3.55 14.31 9.37
C LEU A 78 3.63 12.81 9.66
N LYS A 79 4.12 12.46 10.85
CA LYS A 79 4.25 11.06 11.30
C LYS A 79 2.92 10.51 11.80
N SER A 80 2.75 9.19 11.70
CA SER A 80 1.60 8.44 12.25
C SER A 80 1.28 8.82 13.70
N SER A 81 2.30 8.96 14.56
CA SER A 81 2.13 9.34 15.96
C SER A 81 1.43 10.70 16.17
N VAL A 82 1.62 11.64 15.25
CA VAL A 82 0.97 12.96 15.29
C VAL A 82 -0.46 12.87 14.76
N LEU A 83 -0.68 12.05 13.74
CA LEU A 83 -1.96 11.83 13.09
C LEU A 83 -2.87 10.86 13.85
N LYS A 84 -2.31 10.16 14.86
CA LYS A 84 -2.94 9.06 15.59
C LYS A 84 -3.57 8.04 14.64
N VAL A 85 -2.79 7.59 13.65
CA VAL A 85 -3.27 6.56 12.72
C VAL A 85 -3.47 5.26 13.50
N SER A 86 -4.59 4.61 13.24
CA SER A 86 -4.96 3.33 13.82
C SER A 86 -5.41 2.38 12.73
N PHE A 87 -5.18 1.09 12.95
CA PHE A 87 -5.61 0.04 12.04
C PHE A 87 -7.03 -0.44 12.43
N ASP A 88 -7.94 -0.46 11.46
CA ASP A 88 -9.34 -0.92 11.62
C ASP A 88 -9.78 -1.89 10.50
N GLY A 89 -8.83 -2.39 9.70
CA GLY A 89 -9.10 -3.24 8.54
C GLY A 89 -9.30 -4.73 8.80
N GLU A 90 -9.35 -5.19 10.05
CA GLU A 90 -9.41 -6.62 10.40
C GLU A 90 -10.62 -7.33 9.77
N ASP A 91 -11.81 -6.72 9.90
CA ASP A 91 -13.04 -7.22 9.31
C ASP A 91 -12.97 -7.31 7.79
N GLN A 92 -12.29 -6.35 7.13
CA GLN A 92 -12.12 -6.36 5.68
C GLN A 92 -11.19 -7.48 5.23
N ILE A 93 -10.06 -7.69 5.93
CA ILE A 93 -9.14 -8.81 5.66
C ILE A 93 -9.89 -10.14 5.79
N ARG A 94 -10.70 -10.29 6.84
CA ARG A 94 -11.48 -11.50 7.07
C ARG A 94 -12.51 -11.73 5.96
N LYS A 95 -13.28 -10.70 5.58
CA LYS A 95 -14.22 -10.78 4.45
C LYS A 95 -13.54 -11.19 3.15
N ILE A 96 -12.35 -10.65 2.87
CA ILE A 96 -11.57 -11.04 1.69
C ILE A 96 -11.17 -12.52 1.78
N LYS A 97 -10.70 -12.98 2.95
CA LYS A 97 -10.31 -14.39 3.14
C LYS A 97 -11.50 -15.34 3.02
N ASP A 98 -12.66 -14.96 3.55
CA ASP A 98 -13.89 -15.76 3.53
C ASP A 98 -14.48 -15.84 2.11
N GLY A 99 -14.31 -14.78 1.31
CA GLY A 99 -14.66 -14.78 -0.11
C GLY A 99 -13.71 -15.61 -1.00
N GLN A 100 -12.49 -15.87 -0.54
CA GLN A 100 -11.51 -16.67 -1.27
C GLN A 100 -11.78 -18.18 -1.18
N SER A 101 -12.02 -18.79 -2.34
CA SER A 101 -12.08 -20.25 -2.43
C SER A 101 -10.68 -20.86 -2.49
N SER A 102 -10.34 -21.67 -1.48
CA SER A 102 -9.04 -22.34 -1.37
C SER A 102 -8.79 -23.35 -2.49
N PHE A 103 -9.83 -23.90 -3.13
CA PHE A 103 -9.70 -24.77 -4.30
C PHE A 103 -9.22 -24.01 -5.55
N LEU A 104 -9.42 -22.70 -5.60
CA LEU A 104 -8.99 -21.87 -6.72
C LEU A 104 -7.54 -21.37 -6.57
N TRP A 105 -6.75 -22.00 -5.70
CA TRP A 105 -5.34 -21.64 -5.46
C TRP A 105 -4.50 -21.60 -6.75
N ILE A 106 -4.85 -22.40 -7.76
CA ILE A 106 -4.13 -22.44 -9.03
C ILE A 106 -4.28 -21.14 -9.85
N LYS A 107 -5.35 -20.35 -9.62
CA LYS A 107 -5.49 -19.00 -10.20
C LYS A 107 -4.36 -18.08 -9.76
N GLY A 108 -3.79 -18.34 -8.59
CA GLY A 108 -2.62 -17.62 -8.08
C GLY A 108 -1.42 -17.67 -9.01
N VAL A 109 -1.21 -18.81 -9.67
CA VAL A 109 -0.10 -19.01 -10.62
C VAL A 109 -0.20 -18.05 -11.82
N PHE A 110 -1.41 -17.58 -12.14
CA PHE A 110 -1.69 -16.64 -13.23
C PHE A 110 -1.88 -15.19 -12.76
N GLY A 111 -1.38 -14.85 -11.56
CA GLY A 111 -1.35 -13.48 -11.06
C GLY A 111 -2.31 -13.16 -9.91
N GLY A 112 -3.10 -14.16 -9.46
CA GLY A 112 -3.89 -14.10 -8.24
C GLY A 112 -4.94 -12.98 -8.18
N GLU A 113 -5.46 -12.76 -6.97
CA GLU A 113 -6.50 -11.76 -6.72
C GLU A 113 -5.92 -10.47 -6.16
N LYS A 114 -6.44 -9.33 -6.61
CA LYS A 114 -5.94 -8.00 -6.22
C LYS A 114 -7.09 -7.16 -5.68
N TYR A 115 -6.99 -6.83 -4.40
CA TYR A 115 -7.92 -5.98 -3.67
C TYR A 115 -7.26 -4.60 -3.51
N LYS A 116 -7.90 -3.57 -4.05
CA LYS A 116 -7.42 -2.18 -4.02
C LYS A 116 -8.45 -1.30 -3.33
N ASP A 117 -7.96 -0.18 -2.82
CA ASP A 117 -8.80 0.86 -2.19
C ASP A 117 -9.65 0.30 -1.04
N ILE A 118 -9.11 -0.69 -0.33
CA ILE A 118 -9.73 -1.23 0.88
C ILE A 118 -9.43 -0.26 2.01
N ASP A 119 -10.47 0.30 2.61
CA ASP A 119 -10.32 1.16 3.78
C ASP A 119 -9.95 0.31 5.00
N MET A 120 -8.76 0.55 5.55
CA MET A 120 -8.14 -0.27 6.60
C MET A 120 -7.47 0.57 7.70
N PHE A 121 -7.57 1.89 7.60
CA PHE A 121 -6.91 2.80 8.51
C PHE A 121 -7.82 3.98 8.87
N ALA A 122 -7.96 4.22 10.16
CA ALA A 122 -8.57 5.42 10.70
C ALA A 122 -7.50 6.40 11.19
N TYR A 123 -7.81 7.70 11.18
CA TYR A 123 -6.97 8.75 11.74
C TYR A 123 -7.82 9.77 12.50
N ASP A 124 -7.20 10.48 13.45
CA ASP A 124 -7.85 11.55 14.20
C ASP A 124 -7.91 12.82 13.33
N LYS A 125 -9.10 13.13 12.81
CA LYS A 125 -9.33 14.33 11.97
C LYS A 125 -8.94 15.63 12.68
N ALA A 126 -9.16 15.75 13.98
CA ALA A 126 -8.80 16.94 14.74
C ALA A 126 -7.28 17.04 14.90
N ALA A 127 -6.60 15.91 15.16
CA ALA A 127 -5.15 15.85 15.20
C ALA A 127 -4.52 16.18 13.84
N PHE A 128 -5.08 15.65 12.75
CA PHE A 128 -4.67 15.98 11.39
C PHE A 128 -4.81 17.48 11.11
N GLN A 129 -5.99 18.08 11.33
CA GLN A 129 -6.20 19.50 11.08
C GLN A 129 -5.26 20.39 11.90
N LYS A 130 -5.01 20.01 13.16
CA LYS A 130 -4.04 20.69 14.03
C LYS A 130 -2.60 20.57 13.52
N ALA A 131 -2.21 19.40 13.03
CA ALA A 131 -0.87 19.17 12.48
C ALA A 131 -0.69 19.92 11.14
N PHE A 132 -1.68 19.83 10.27
CA PHE A 132 -1.74 20.51 8.98
C PHE A 132 -1.66 22.03 9.13
N GLY A 133 -2.43 22.63 10.04
CA GLY A 133 -2.38 24.07 10.29
C GLY A 133 -1.07 24.57 10.90
N LYS A 134 -0.23 23.66 11.45
CA LYS A 134 1.08 23.97 12.03
C LYS A 134 2.24 23.88 11.04
N LEU A 135 1.98 23.40 9.83
CA LEU A 135 2.98 23.30 8.78
C LEU A 135 3.66 24.65 8.54
N ASP A 136 4.97 24.62 8.42
CA ASP A 136 5.86 25.76 8.22
C ASP A 136 5.53 26.54 6.95
N CYS A 137 5.04 25.86 5.91
CA CYS A 137 4.56 26.49 4.68
C CYS A 137 3.42 27.50 4.88
N PHE A 138 2.64 27.40 5.97
CA PHE A 138 1.59 28.35 6.31
C PHE A 138 2.06 29.53 7.18
N LYS A 139 3.27 29.46 7.74
CA LYS A 139 3.79 30.51 8.63
C LYS A 139 4.24 31.69 7.80
N LYS A 140 3.69 32.89 8.08
CA LYS A 140 4.01 34.14 7.35
C LYS A 140 5.52 34.38 7.16
N LYS A 141 6.33 34.04 8.16
CA LYS A 141 7.80 34.18 8.12
C LYS A 141 8.50 33.32 7.05
N ASN A 142 7.86 32.23 6.60
CA ASN A 142 8.42 31.27 5.66
C ASN A 142 7.84 31.44 4.23
N ILE A 143 6.97 32.44 4.04
CA ILE A 143 6.33 32.77 2.77
C ILE A 143 7.20 33.78 2.00
N ILE A 144 7.56 33.41 0.77
CA ILE A 144 8.26 34.27 -0.17
C ILE A 144 7.20 34.87 -1.11
N LYS A 145 7.11 36.19 -1.19
CA LYS A 145 6.22 36.84 -2.15
C LYS A 145 6.79 36.70 -3.56
N ILE A 146 5.91 36.62 -4.56
CA ILE A 146 6.31 36.70 -5.96
C ILE A 146 6.98 38.05 -6.23
N GLN A 147 8.07 38.06 -6.98
CA GLN A 147 8.73 39.28 -7.46
C GLN A 147 9.05 39.13 -8.94
N ASN A 148 8.66 40.10 -9.75
CA ASN A 148 8.99 40.11 -11.17
C ASN A 148 10.48 40.39 -11.37
N ALA A 149 11.05 39.87 -12.45
CA ALA A 149 12.39 40.24 -12.88
C ALA A 149 12.44 41.75 -13.16
N LYS A 150 13.53 42.40 -12.76
CA LYS A 150 13.69 43.85 -12.95
C LYS A 150 15.15 44.24 -13.20
N PRO A 151 15.39 45.31 -13.99
CA PRO A 151 16.72 45.86 -14.12
C PRO A 151 17.16 46.51 -12.79
N VAL A 152 18.39 46.25 -12.37
CA VAL A 152 19.01 46.81 -11.17
C VAL A 152 20.38 47.36 -11.57
N TYR A 153 20.65 48.62 -11.21
CA TYR A 153 21.95 49.23 -11.47
C TYR A 153 22.95 48.79 -10.40
N LYS A 154 24.04 48.13 -10.81
CA LYS A 154 25.10 47.64 -9.92
C LYS A 154 26.43 47.65 -10.66
N ASP A 155 27.49 48.11 -10.00
CA ASP A 155 28.86 48.11 -10.55
C ASP A 155 28.97 48.84 -11.91
N GLY A 156 28.30 49.98 -12.05
CA GLY A 156 28.38 50.81 -13.25
C GLY A 156 27.50 50.38 -14.43
N SER A 157 26.75 49.27 -14.33
CA SER A 157 25.90 48.74 -15.40
C SER A 157 24.52 48.28 -14.90
N TYR A 158 23.55 48.15 -15.82
CA TYR A 158 22.26 47.55 -15.51
C TYR A 158 22.34 46.03 -15.63
N GLN A 159 22.04 45.31 -14.55
CA GLN A 159 21.92 43.86 -14.51
C GLN A 159 20.46 43.46 -14.31
N ILE A 160 20.01 42.39 -14.97
CA ILE A 160 18.66 41.86 -14.73
C ILE A 160 18.69 40.98 -13.47
N GLN A 161 18.03 41.45 -12.41
CA GLN A 161 17.70 40.61 -11.27
C GLN A 161 16.61 39.63 -11.70
N LYS A 162 16.87 38.33 -11.53
CA LYS A 162 15.90 37.27 -11.85
C LYS A 162 14.64 37.41 -10.99
N GLU A 163 13.53 36.93 -11.56
CA GLU A 163 12.25 36.85 -10.87
C GLU A 163 12.28 35.83 -9.72
N GLU A 164 11.42 36.05 -8.74
CA GLU A 164 11.14 35.14 -7.64
C GLU A 164 9.72 34.60 -7.79
N ILE A 165 9.59 33.30 -8.03
CA ILE A 165 8.30 32.63 -8.26
C ILE A 165 7.39 32.64 -7.00
N GLY A 166 7.95 32.97 -5.82
CA GLY A 166 7.26 33.03 -4.53
C GLY A 166 6.85 31.66 -3.99
N THR A 167 6.28 31.59 -2.78
CA THR A 167 5.77 30.37 -2.12
C THR A 167 4.40 30.56 -1.46
N VAL A 168 3.66 31.61 -1.85
CA VAL A 168 2.31 31.87 -1.34
C VAL A 168 1.37 30.73 -1.74
N LEU A 169 0.76 30.08 -0.74
CA LEU A 169 -0.22 29.02 -0.94
C LEU A 169 -1.63 29.61 -1.13
N LYS A 170 -2.38 29.08 -2.09
CA LYS A 170 -3.83 29.34 -2.20
C LYS A 170 -4.55 28.43 -1.21
N LYS A 171 -5.32 29.00 -0.28
CA LYS A 171 -6.04 28.25 0.75
C LYS A 171 -7.31 27.54 0.24
N GLU A 172 -7.68 27.70 -1.03
CA GLU A 172 -8.91 27.16 -1.59
C GLU A 172 -8.67 26.32 -2.85
N LYS A 173 -9.05 25.05 -2.75
CA LYS A 173 -9.92 24.29 -3.67
C LYS A 173 -10.53 23.12 -2.92
#